data_AF-A0A0N8KNP0-F1
#
_entry.id   AF-A0A0N8KNP0-F1
#
_cell.length_a   1.000
_cell.length_b   1.000
_cell.length_c   1.000
_cell.angle_alpha   90.00
_cell.angle_beta   90.00
_cell.angle_gamma   90.00
#
_symmetry.space_group_name_H-M   'P 1'
#
loop_
_entity.id
_entity.type
_entity.pdbx_description
1 polymer ?
#
loop_
_entity_poly.entity_id
_entity_poly.type
_entity_poly.pdbx_seq_one_letter_code
_entity_poly.pdbx_strand_id
1 'polypeptide(L)'
;MSPASNPLYSHSLPEIEAWLTAQGGDRATDNISLWTFVRDSWSADLLLDVDSIIVRYTSADGSKVQRSFKYSLSRSDLEEVIFSGP
;
A
#
# COMPACT_ATOMS: atom_id res chain seq x y z
N MET A 1 0.22 0.77 23.77
CA MET A 1 -0.10 -0.65 23.52
C MET A 1 -0.39 -0.78 22.04
N SER A 2 0.50 -1.46 21.32
CA SER A 2 0.70 -1.33 19.87
C SER A 2 -0.34 -2.12 19.07
N PRO A 3 -1.21 -1.47 18.27
CA PRO A 3 -2.18 -2.16 17.42
C PRO A 3 -1.57 -2.69 16.09
N ALA A 4 -0.25 -2.84 15.99
CA ALA A 4 0.44 -3.20 14.75
C ALA A 4 0.38 -4.70 14.38
N SER A 5 -0.18 -5.55 15.27
CA SER A 5 -0.22 -7.00 15.08
C SER A 5 -1.61 -7.53 14.71
N ASN A 6 -2.63 -6.68 14.60
CA ASN A 6 -3.94 -7.13 14.13
C ASN A 6 -3.91 -7.25 12.59
N PRO A 7 -4.56 -8.31 12.03
CA PRO A 7 -4.67 -8.45 10.58
C PRO A 7 -5.41 -7.25 10.00
N LEU A 8 -5.03 -6.82 8.80
CA LEU A 8 -5.55 -5.59 8.20
C LEU A 8 -7.10 -5.57 8.14
N TYR A 9 -7.74 -6.73 7.98
CA TYR A 9 -9.20 -6.87 7.97
C TYR A 9 -9.89 -6.46 9.28
N SER A 10 -9.19 -6.43 10.43
CA SER A 10 -9.75 -5.89 11.68
C SER A 10 -9.77 -4.36 11.72
N HIS A 11 -9.03 -3.71 10.82
CA HIS A 11 -8.92 -2.26 10.78
C HIS A 11 -9.96 -1.69 9.81
N SER A 12 -10.54 -0.56 10.19
CA SER A 12 -11.45 0.16 9.31
C SER A 12 -10.64 0.76 8.15
N LEU A 13 -11.22 0.84 6.94
CA LEU A 13 -10.64 1.54 5.78
C LEU A 13 -9.89 2.86 6.15
N PRO A 14 -10.45 3.77 6.97
CA PRO A 14 -9.76 4.99 7.40
C PRO A 14 -8.44 4.79 8.15
N GLU A 15 -8.25 3.67 8.87
CA GLU A 15 -6.96 3.39 9.53
C GLU A 15 -5.89 3.01 8.52
N ILE A 16 -6.27 2.30 7.45
CA ILE A 16 -5.37 1.97 6.34
C ILE A 16 -5.00 3.25 5.59
N GLU A 17 -5.97 4.12 5.29
CA GLU A 17 -5.71 5.43 4.67
C GLU A 17 -4.76 6.29 5.52
N ALA A 18 -5.01 6.38 6.83
CA ALA A 18 -4.17 7.13 7.76
C ALA A 18 -2.74 6.56 7.83
N TRP A 19 -2.61 5.23 7.77
CA TRP A 19 -1.31 4.57 7.69
C TRP A 19 -0.57 4.89 6.39
N LEU A 20 -1.23 4.79 5.24
CA LEU A 20 -0.63 5.09 3.94
C LEU A 20 -0.16 6.54 3.88
N THR A 21 -0.98 7.46 4.40
CA THR A 21 -0.60 8.87 4.58
C THR A 21 0.64 9.02 5.45
N ALA A 22 0.70 8.32 6.58
CA ALA A 22 1.83 8.37 7.51
C ALA A 22 3.14 7.83 6.89
N GLN A 23 3.03 6.90 5.92
CA GLN A 23 4.17 6.37 5.18
C GLN A 23 4.64 7.27 4.02
N GLY A 24 3.99 8.43 3.84
CA GLY A 24 4.29 9.37 2.74
C GLY A 24 3.59 9.02 1.43
N GLY A 25 2.52 8.24 1.49
CA GLY A 25 1.64 7.99 0.34
C GLY A 25 0.81 9.22 0.04
N ASP A 26 0.78 9.60 -1.22
CA ASP A 26 -0.09 10.67 -1.70
C ASP A 26 -1.43 10.06 -2.14
N ARG A 27 -2.54 10.54 -1.56
CA ARG A 27 -3.87 10.06 -1.94
C ARG A 27 -4.30 10.74 -3.23
N ALA A 28 -4.64 9.95 -4.24
CA ALA A 28 -5.15 10.50 -5.47
C ALA A 28 -6.47 11.27 -5.22
N THR A 29 -6.55 12.47 -5.80
CA THR A 29 -7.77 13.30 -5.73
C THR A 29 -8.94 12.71 -6.52
N ASP A 30 -8.63 11.92 -7.55
CA ASP A 30 -9.62 11.25 -8.41
C ASP A 30 -10.17 9.96 -7.78
N ASN A 31 -9.33 9.23 -7.01
CA ASN A 31 -9.69 7.95 -6.40
C ASN A 31 -9.18 7.85 -4.97
N ILE A 32 -10.10 7.86 -4.00
CA ILE A 32 -9.76 7.70 -2.56
C ILE A 32 -9.05 6.38 -2.24
N SER A 33 -9.33 5.35 -3.04
CA SER A 33 -8.68 4.05 -2.94
C SER A 33 -7.30 4.00 -3.57
N LEU A 34 -6.90 5.00 -4.35
CA LEU A 34 -5.62 5.04 -5.04
C LEU A 34 -4.62 5.91 -4.28
N TRP A 35 -3.47 5.33 -4.00
CA TRP A 35 -2.37 5.91 -3.26
C TRP A 35 -1.10 5.77 -4.08
N THR A 36 -0.37 6.84 -4.26
CA THR A 36 0.87 6.81 -5.03
C THR A 36 2.06 7.06 -4.11
N PHE A 37 3.08 6.22 -4.26
CA PHE A 37 4.34 6.30 -3.55
C PHE A 37 5.44 6.53 -4.58
N VAL A 38 6.19 7.62 -4.44
CA VAL A 38 7.33 7.92 -5.30
C VAL A 38 8.60 7.75 -4.47
N ARG A 39 9.48 6.86 -4.92
CA ARG A 39 10.85 6.70 -4.39
C ARG A 39 11.85 7.09 -5.48
N ASP A 40 13.10 7.30 -5.07
CA ASP A 40 14.18 7.73 -5.96
C ASP A 40 14.36 6.81 -7.20
N SER A 41 14.17 5.51 -7.01
CA SER A 41 14.46 4.49 -8.03
C SER A 41 13.21 3.81 -8.63
N TRP A 42 12.03 4.02 -8.04
CA TRP A 42 10.77 3.39 -8.46
C TRP A 42 9.56 4.15 -7.93
N SER A 43 8.41 3.96 -8.56
CA SER A 43 7.12 4.45 -8.06
C SER A 43 6.18 3.27 -7.83
N ALA A 44 5.30 3.33 -6.85
CA ALA A 44 4.27 2.32 -6.63
C ALA A 44 2.90 2.95 -6.45
N ASP A 45 1.91 2.42 -7.18
CA ASP A 45 0.51 2.77 -7.00
C ASP A 45 -0.18 1.67 -6.20
N LEU A 46 -0.63 2.01 -4.99
CA LEU A 46 -1.48 1.20 -4.15
C LEU A 46 -2.94 1.47 -4.48
N LEU A 47 -3.68 0.43 -4.83
CA LEU A 47 -5.12 0.45 -4.98
C LEU A 47 -5.75 -0.43 -3.90
N LEU A 48 -6.53 0.19 -3.03
CA LEU A 48 -7.34 -0.48 -2.03
C LEU A 48 -8.59 -1.07 -2.71
N ASP A 49 -8.57 -2.37 -2.96
CA ASP A 49 -9.73 -3.13 -3.45
C ASP A 49 -10.58 -3.65 -2.27
N VAL A 50 -11.67 -4.35 -2.54
CA VAL A 50 -12.65 -4.80 -1.53
C VAL A 50 -12.09 -5.94 -0.67
N ASP A 51 -11.30 -6.85 -1.25
CA ASP A 51 -10.71 -8.02 -0.55
C ASP A 51 -9.18 -8.00 -0.51
N SER A 52 -8.56 -7.12 -1.31
CA SER A 52 -7.10 -7.08 -1.43
C SER A 52 -6.57 -5.67 -1.65
N ILE A 53 -5.27 -5.51 -1.48
CA ILE A 53 -4.51 -4.31 -1.84
C ILE A 53 -3.68 -4.67 -3.06
N ILE A 54 -3.87 -3.92 -4.13
CA ILE A 54 -3.15 -4.11 -5.38
C ILE A 54 -2.06 -3.06 -5.44
N VAL A 55 -0.81 -3.49 -5.56
CA VAL A 55 0.37 -2.64 -5.60
C VAL A 55 0.99 -2.74 -6.97
N ARG A 56 1.13 -1.61 -7.66
CA ARG A 56 1.71 -1.52 -9.00
C ARG A 56 3.02 -0.76 -8.93
N TYR A 57 4.12 -1.49 -8.87
CA TYR A 57 5.45 -0.92 -9.02
C TYR A 57 5.73 -0.55 -10.47
N THR A 58 6.40 0.57 -10.64
CA THR A 58 6.96 1.06 -11.88
C THR A 58 8.42 1.39 -11.59
N SER A 59 9.33 0.58 -12.11
CA SER A 59 10.77 0.85 -12.02
C SER A 59 11.15 2.01 -12.93
N ALA A 60 12.25 2.69 -12.63
CA ALA A 60 12.79 3.77 -13.47
C ALA A 60 13.07 3.34 -14.92
N ASP A 61 13.36 2.05 -15.16
CA ASP A 61 13.58 1.46 -16.48
C ASP A 61 12.28 1.29 -17.30
N GLY A 62 11.11 1.59 -16.72
CA GLY A 62 9.80 1.43 -17.36
C GLY A 62 9.15 0.06 -17.16
N SER A 63 9.84 -0.86 -16.47
CA SER A 63 9.28 -2.15 -16.05
C SER A 63 8.15 -1.96 -15.03
N LYS A 64 7.01 -2.60 -15.26
CA LYS A 64 5.83 -2.53 -14.38
C LYS A 64 5.57 -3.89 -13.74
N VAL A 65 5.46 -3.91 -12.42
CA VAL A 65 5.20 -5.12 -11.63
C VAL A 65 3.96 -4.89 -10.80
N GLN A 66 2.96 -5.75 -10.93
CA GLN A 66 1.75 -5.71 -10.10
C GLN A 66 1.78 -6.87 -9.10
N ARG A 67 1.53 -6.56 -7.83
CA ARG A 67 1.37 -7.53 -6.74
C ARG A 67 0.03 -7.30 -6.05
N SER A 68 -0.69 -8.37 -5.76
CA SER A 68 -1.96 -8.32 -5.04
C SER A 68 -1.80 -9.00 -3.69
N PHE A 69 -2.03 -8.25 -2.62
CA PHE A 69 -1.91 -8.71 -1.25
C PHE A 69 -3.29 -8.79 -0.60
N LYS A 70 -3.63 -9.92 0.01
CA LYS A 70 -4.91 -10.05 0.71
C LYS A 70 -4.88 -9.29 2.02
N TYR A 71 -6.02 -8.76 2.45
CA TYR A 71 -6.18 -8.14 3.79
C TYR A 71 -5.95 -9.11 4.96
N SER A 72 -5.77 -10.40 4.67
CA SER A 72 -5.32 -11.41 5.65
C SER A 72 -3.88 -11.19 6.13
N LEU A 73 -3.06 -10.41 5.41
CA LEU A 73 -1.71 -10.06 5.84
C LEU A 73 -1.74 -8.99 6.93
N SER A 74 -0.73 -9.03 7.80
CA SER A 74 -0.53 -8.02 8.84
C SER A 74 -0.04 -6.71 8.25
N ARG A 75 -0.39 -5.58 8.87
CA ARG A 75 0.07 -4.24 8.46
C ARG A 75 1.59 -4.17 8.29
N SER A 76 2.35 -4.69 9.26
CA SER A 76 3.81 -4.67 9.23
C SER A 76 4.37 -5.49 8.06
N ASP A 77 3.74 -6.61 7.74
CA ASP A 77 4.17 -7.49 6.65
C ASP A 77 3.94 -6.80 5.30
N LEU A 78 2.76 -6.17 5.14
CA LEU A 78 2.49 -5.33 3.98
C LEU A 78 3.47 -4.17 3.89
N GLU A 79 3.76 -3.47 4.98
CA GLU A 79 4.74 -2.38 4.97
C GLU A 79 6.09 -2.87 4.46
N GLU A 80 6.60 -3.95 5.05
CA GLU A 80 7.89 -4.49 4.71
C GLU A 80 7.94 -4.94 3.26
N VAL A 81 6.94 -5.68 2.80
CA VAL A 81 6.88 -6.17 1.41
C VAL A 81 6.64 -5.03 0.42
N ILE A 82 5.81 -4.05 0.78
CA ILE A 82 5.47 -2.94 -0.12
C ILE A 82 6.68 -2.03 -0.33
N PHE A 83 7.35 -1.67 0.75
CA PHE A 83 8.48 -0.73 0.72
C PHE A 83 9.83 -1.40 0.46
N SER A 84 9.94 -2.72 0.52
CA SER A 84 11.14 -3.45 0.06
C SER A 84 11.37 -3.33 -1.46
N GLY A 85 10.36 -2.88 -2.22
CA GLY A 85 10.46 -2.69 -3.66
C GLY A 85 10.13 -3.95 -4.49
N PRO A 86 10.17 -3.84 -5.83
CA PRO A 86 9.82 -4.92 -6.76
C PRO A 86 10.74 -6.15 -6.71
#